data_AF-A0A971KHF4-F1
#
_entry.id   AF-A0A971KHF4-F1
#
_cell.length_a   1.000
_cell.length_b   1.000
_cell.length_c   1.000
_cell.angle_alpha   90.00
_cell.angle_beta   90.00
_cell.angle_gamma   90.00
#
_symmetry.space_group_name_H-M   'P 1'
#
loop_
_entity.id
_entity.type
_entity.pdbx_description
1 polymer ?
#
loop_
_entity_poly.entity_id
_entity_poly.type
_entity_poly.pdbx_seq_one_letter_code
_entity_poly.pdbx_strand_id
1 'polypeptide(L)'
;MKIGFGVGDLGGNLFFTTIGFYLLYYLTDIVELSASLAGTVLMIGKIWDAITDPITGYYSDRTRTRWGRRRPYMFVGAILTLFSMGLMFMKPSFQGQWPLFLYLTFLYCFLNTAYTLINIPYGALPPELTDDYNERTVLTGYRMSFAVVGTFIGAGAVMPIIGLFANTTTGWAVMGSFMGAMILLSTFGTICSIREPIHNEVQPEEGFFKTFIETLSDKVFLTALLPWSFFTMGTSMVQGALVYYYANIFQNEGLFQVALIFLLSTSLIFIPIWVKISQKIGKKWCYIIGMGIMSVGVMVFSFLGEIIGPTA
;
A
#
# COMPACT_ATOMS: atom_id res chain seq x y z
N MET A 1 -19.49 6.77 -8.71
CA MET A 1 -18.08 6.93 -9.11
C MET A 1 -17.16 7.25 -7.93
N LYS A 2 -17.36 8.34 -7.17
CA LYS A 2 -16.45 8.77 -6.08
C LYS A 2 -16.22 7.69 -4.98
N ILE A 3 -17.30 7.09 -4.48
CA ILE A 3 -17.23 6.01 -3.48
C ILE A 3 -16.61 4.74 -4.06
N GLY A 4 -17.07 4.29 -5.23
CA GLY A 4 -16.54 3.10 -5.89
C GLY A 4 -15.06 3.22 -6.27
N PHE A 5 -14.58 4.42 -6.62
CA PHE A 5 -13.15 4.67 -6.80
C PHE A 5 -12.41 4.52 -5.47
N GLY A 6 -12.90 5.13 -4.39
CA GLY A 6 -12.27 5.05 -3.08
C GLY A 6 -12.18 3.62 -2.50
N VAL A 7 -13.19 2.78 -2.75
CA VAL A 7 -13.20 1.38 -2.31
C VAL A 7 -11.99 0.60 -2.83
N GLY A 8 -11.44 0.92 -4.00
CA GLY A 8 -10.24 0.28 -4.52
C GLY A 8 -9.00 0.47 -3.63
N ASP A 9 -8.81 1.67 -3.08
CA ASP A 9 -7.67 2.01 -2.22
C ASP A 9 -7.76 1.32 -0.86
N LEU A 10 -8.97 0.95 -0.43
CA LEU A 10 -9.17 0.12 0.77
C LEU A 10 -8.42 -1.21 0.60
N GLY A 11 -8.62 -1.90 -0.53
CA GLY A 11 -7.89 -3.13 -0.87
C GLY A 11 -6.39 -2.90 -1.00
N GLY A 12 -6.01 -1.79 -1.66
CA GLY A 12 -4.62 -1.36 -1.79
C GLY A 12 -3.89 -1.27 -0.44
N ASN A 13 -4.51 -0.61 0.52
CA ASN A 13 -3.93 -0.37 1.84
C ASN A 13 -4.02 -1.58 2.77
N LEU A 14 -5.06 -2.42 2.61
CA LEU A 14 -5.13 -3.73 3.28
C LEU A 14 -3.91 -4.58 2.96
N PHE A 15 -3.55 -4.66 1.67
CA PHE A 15 -2.36 -5.38 1.23
C PHE A 15 -1.09 -4.83 1.89
N PHE A 16 -0.84 -3.52 1.75
CA PHE A 16 0.37 -2.88 2.27
C PHE A 16 0.53 -3.06 3.78
N THR A 17 -0.56 -2.95 4.53
CA THR A 17 -0.52 -3.05 6.00
C THR A 17 -0.41 -4.48 6.48
N THR A 18 -1.15 -5.41 5.87
CA THR A 18 -1.05 -6.84 6.20
C THR A 18 0.37 -7.34 5.94
N ILE A 19 0.93 -7.03 4.76
CA ILE A 19 2.28 -7.44 4.40
C ILE A 19 3.33 -6.71 5.24
N GLY A 20 3.19 -5.39 5.41
CA GLY A 20 4.16 -4.56 6.12
C GLY A 20 4.34 -4.93 7.59
N PHE A 21 3.25 -5.24 8.30
CA PHE A 21 3.31 -5.56 9.73
C PHE A 21 3.50 -7.05 10.01
N TYR A 22 2.84 -7.92 9.25
CA TYR A 22 2.70 -9.33 9.63
C TYR A 22 3.55 -10.31 8.82
N LEU A 23 4.01 -9.93 7.62
CA LEU A 23 4.71 -10.89 6.77
C LEU A 23 6.05 -11.34 7.38
N LEU A 24 6.84 -10.40 7.93
CA LEU A 24 8.11 -10.76 8.57
C LEU A 24 7.89 -11.73 9.73
N TYR A 25 6.95 -11.41 10.62
CA TYR A 25 6.56 -12.25 11.75
C TYR A 25 6.09 -13.64 11.31
N TYR A 26 5.26 -13.72 10.27
CA TYR A 26 4.81 -14.99 9.73
C TYR A 26 5.99 -15.84 9.21
N LEU A 27 6.92 -15.23 8.48
CA LEU A 27 8.10 -15.93 7.95
C LEU A 27 9.02 -16.44 9.07
N THR A 28 9.24 -15.66 10.12
CA THR A 28 10.17 -16.02 11.21
C THR A 28 9.57 -16.93 12.27
N ASP A 29 8.37 -16.62 12.75
CA ASP A 29 7.80 -17.25 13.95
C ASP A 29 6.84 -18.41 13.62
N ILE A 30 6.19 -18.38 12.46
CA ILE A 30 5.20 -19.40 12.07
C ILE A 30 5.79 -20.41 11.10
N VAL A 31 6.51 -19.91 10.09
CA VAL A 31 7.18 -20.72 9.07
C VAL A 31 8.58 -21.15 9.51
N GLU A 32 9.14 -20.51 10.55
CA GLU A 32 10.44 -20.84 11.15
C GLU A 32 11.61 -20.69 10.16
N LEU A 33 11.49 -19.73 9.24
CA LEU A 33 12.59 -19.31 8.37
C LEU A 33 13.56 -18.44 9.17
N SER A 34 14.87 -18.62 8.96
CA SER A 34 15.85 -17.77 9.63
C SER A 34 15.61 -16.28 9.34
N ALA A 35 15.77 -15.43 10.36
CA ALA A 35 15.50 -13.99 10.23
C ALA A 35 16.32 -13.32 9.11
N SER A 36 17.55 -13.78 8.86
CA SER A 36 18.38 -13.28 7.76
C SER A 36 17.79 -13.63 6.39
N LEU A 37 17.29 -14.85 6.21
CA LEU A 37 16.62 -15.26 4.97
C LEU A 37 15.28 -14.56 4.81
N ALA A 38 14.47 -14.45 5.87
CA ALA A 38 13.19 -13.75 5.85
C ALA A 38 13.34 -12.26 5.47
N GLY A 39 14.34 -11.56 6.04
CA GLY A 39 14.67 -10.20 5.63
C GLY A 39 15.10 -10.11 4.16
N THR A 40 15.84 -11.11 3.67
CA THR A 40 16.25 -11.19 2.27
C THR A 40 15.05 -11.41 1.34
N VAL A 41 14.06 -12.22 1.72
CA VAL A 41 12.80 -12.38 0.95
C VAL A 41 12.11 -11.03 0.76
N LEU A 42 11.97 -10.25 1.83
CA LEU A 42 11.36 -8.92 1.78
C LEU A 42 12.14 -7.96 0.89
N MET A 43 13.47 -7.98 0.99
CA MET A 43 14.36 -7.18 0.15
C MET A 43 14.20 -7.53 -1.35
N ILE A 44 14.22 -8.83 -1.69
CA ILE A 44 14.04 -9.29 -3.07
C ILE A 44 12.70 -8.84 -3.61
N GLY A 45 11.61 -8.97 -2.84
CA GLY A 45 10.30 -8.52 -3.30
C GLY A 45 10.21 -7.02 -3.51
N LYS A 46 10.92 -6.19 -2.72
CA LYS A 46 11.00 -4.74 -2.96
C LYS A 46 11.80 -4.39 -4.22
N ILE A 47 12.88 -5.11 -4.51
CA ILE A 47 13.63 -4.96 -5.76
C ILE A 47 12.76 -5.40 -6.95
N TRP A 48 11.99 -6.47 -6.77
CA TRP A 48 11.05 -6.96 -7.77
C TRP A 48 9.97 -5.92 -8.06
N ASP A 49 9.35 -5.32 -7.03
CA ASP A 49 8.36 -4.24 -7.18
C ASP A 49 8.91 -3.07 -8.01
N ALA A 50 10.15 -2.66 -7.73
CA ALA A 50 10.81 -1.57 -8.45
C ALA A 50 10.98 -1.84 -9.96
N ILE A 51 11.00 -3.11 -10.37
CA ILE A 51 11.09 -3.54 -11.77
C ILE A 51 9.69 -3.74 -12.36
N THR A 52 8.78 -4.40 -11.65
CA THR A 52 7.44 -4.73 -12.15
C THR A 52 6.55 -3.51 -12.30
N ASP A 53 6.71 -2.50 -11.45
CA ASP A 53 5.87 -1.29 -11.45
C ASP A 53 5.99 -0.50 -12.77
N PRO A 54 7.20 -0.12 -13.24
CA PRO A 54 7.35 0.55 -14.54
C PRO A 54 6.92 -0.32 -15.73
N ILE A 55 7.23 -1.62 -15.70
CA ILE A 55 6.89 -2.55 -16.79
C ILE A 55 5.37 -2.64 -16.94
N THR A 56 4.67 -2.81 -15.82
CA THR A 56 3.21 -2.87 -15.79
C THR A 56 2.59 -1.55 -16.23
N GLY A 57 3.15 -0.42 -15.79
CA GLY A 57 2.74 0.91 -16.26
C GLY A 57 2.79 0.98 -17.79
N TYR A 58 3.94 0.64 -18.38
CA TYR A 58 4.14 0.67 -19.83
C TYR A 58 3.19 -0.25 -20.61
N TYR A 59 2.97 -1.50 -20.16
CA TYR A 59 2.06 -2.41 -20.84
C TYR A 59 0.59 -2.02 -20.65
N SER A 60 0.20 -1.63 -19.45
CA SER A 60 -1.15 -1.11 -19.18
C SER A 60 -1.43 0.13 -20.02
N ASP A 61 -0.39 0.91 -20.31
CA ASP A 61 -0.50 2.09 -21.12
C ASP A 61 -0.65 1.83 -22.64
N ARG A 62 -0.33 0.64 -23.12
CA ARG A 62 -0.40 0.32 -24.56
C ARG A 62 -1.53 -0.62 -24.92
N THR A 63 -2.20 -1.17 -23.92
CA THR A 63 -3.20 -2.20 -24.14
C THR A 63 -4.53 -1.59 -24.56
N ARG A 64 -5.06 -2.10 -25.68
CA ARG A 64 -6.37 -1.72 -26.19
C ARG A 64 -7.28 -2.94 -26.12
N THR A 65 -8.23 -2.94 -25.19
CA THR A 65 -9.26 -3.98 -25.13
C THR A 65 -10.66 -3.38 -25.22
N ARG A 66 -11.63 -4.22 -25.60
CA ARG A 66 -13.06 -3.88 -25.62
C ARG A 66 -13.63 -3.53 -24.24
N TRP A 67 -12.93 -3.91 -23.16
CA TRP A 67 -13.37 -3.66 -21.78
C TRP A 67 -12.73 -2.41 -21.16
N GLY A 68 -11.84 -1.74 -21.89
CA GLY A 68 -11.03 -0.64 -21.39
C GLY A 68 -9.54 -0.94 -21.48
N ARG A 69 -8.72 0.06 -21.15
CA ARG A 69 -7.26 -0.03 -21.15
C ARG A 69 -6.74 -0.66 -19.85
N ARG A 70 -7.38 -0.35 -18.71
CA ARG A 70 -6.86 -0.66 -17.37
C ARG A 70 -7.68 -1.70 -16.60
N ARG A 71 -8.99 -1.76 -16.83
CA ARG A 71 -9.92 -2.76 -16.27
C ARG A 71 -9.47 -4.22 -16.42
N PRO A 72 -8.97 -4.70 -17.57
CA PRO A 72 -8.53 -6.09 -17.71
C PRO A 72 -7.36 -6.43 -16.77
N TYR A 73 -6.41 -5.52 -16.62
CA TYR A 73 -5.28 -5.67 -15.71
C TYR A 73 -5.72 -5.74 -14.25
N MET A 74 -6.60 -4.82 -13.84
CA MET A 74 -7.14 -4.83 -12.48
C MET A 74 -7.96 -6.10 -12.20
N PHE A 75 -8.71 -6.61 -13.18
CA PHE A 75 -9.50 -7.83 -13.01
C PHE A 75 -8.60 -9.06 -12.86
N VAL A 76 -7.61 -9.21 -13.73
CA VAL A 76 -6.62 -10.31 -13.65
C VAL A 76 -5.82 -10.20 -12.36
N GLY A 77 -5.32 -9.00 -12.04
CA GLY A 77 -4.59 -8.72 -10.80
C GLY A 77 -5.40 -9.05 -9.55
N ALA A 78 -6.69 -8.70 -9.51
CA ALA A 78 -7.58 -9.01 -8.38
C ALA A 78 -7.71 -10.51 -8.14
N ILE A 79 -7.92 -11.29 -9.21
CA ILE A 79 -8.03 -12.75 -9.12
C ILE A 79 -6.70 -13.35 -8.68
N LEU A 80 -5.60 -12.93 -9.29
CA LEU A 80 -4.26 -13.40 -8.93
C LEU A 80 -3.91 -13.06 -7.49
N THR A 81 -4.33 -11.89 -6.99
CA THR A 81 -4.09 -11.46 -5.61
C THR A 81 -4.86 -12.32 -4.62
N LEU A 82 -6.10 -12.72 -4.91
CA LEU A 82 -6.85 -13.65 -4.07
C LEU A 82 -6.10 -14.98 -3.87
N PHE A 83 -5.66 -15.60 -4.97
CA PHE A 83 -4.97 -16.89 -4.91
C PHE A 83 -3.58 -16.77 -4.27
N SER A 84 -2.80 -15.77 -4.69
CA SER A 84 -1.44 -15.58 -4.18
C SER A 84 -1.42 -15.20 -2.69
N MET A 85 -2.38 -14.39 -2.22
CA MET A 85 -2.49 -14.04 -0.80
C MET A 85 -2.87 -15.26 0.05
N GLY A 86 -3.80 -16.09 -0.42
CA GLY A 86 -4.14 -17.36 0.25
C GLY A 86 -2.95 -18.32 0.31
N LEU A 87 -2.22 -18.47 -0.81
CA LEU A 87 -1.04 -19.34 -0.90
C LEU A 87 0.12 -18.84 -0.02
N MET A 88 0.34 -17.53 0.07
CA MET A 88 1.43 -16.95 0.84
C MET A 88 1.34 -17.29 2.33
N PHE A 89 0.13 -17.29 2.89
CA PHE A 89 -0.12 -17.57 4.31
C PHE A 89 -0.46 -19.04 4.60
N MET A 90 -0.29 -19.93 3.62
CA MET A 90 -0.39 -21.37 3.82
C MET A 90 1.00 -21.92 4.16
N LYS A 91 1.19 -22.48 5.37
CA LYS A 91 2.49 -23.00 5.81
C LYS A 91 2.93 -24.14 4.87
N PRO A 92 4.03 -23.98 4.11
CA PRO A 92 4.52 -25.05 3.25
C PRO A 92 5.22 -26.13 4.09
N SER A 93 5.07 -27.40 3.70
CA SER A 93 5.62 -28.55 4.43
C SER A 93 6.99 -29.00 3.90
N PHE A 94 7.86 -28.06 3.53
CA PHE A 94 9.21 -28.38 3.01
C PHE A 94 10.20 -28.65 4.14
N GLN A 95 11.03 -29.68 3.98
CA GLN A 95 12.17 -29.94 4.86
C GLN A 95 13.40 -29.20 4.35
N GLY A 96 13.89 -28.22 5.10
CA GLY A 96 15.12 -27.47 4.82
C GLY A 96 14.91 -25.97 4.55
N GLN A 97 15.85 -25.15 5.04
CA GLN A 97 15.77 -23.68 4.98
C GLN A 97 15.89 -23.12 3.55
N TRP A 98 16.72 -23.72 2.70
CA TRP A 98 16.95 -23.24 1.32
C TRP A 98 15.75 -23.46 0.38
N PRO A 99 15.14 -24.67 0.29
CA PRO A 99 13.93 -24.87 -0.49
C PRO A 99 12.77 -23.99 -0.01
N LEU A 100 12.64 -23.83 1.31
CA LEU A 100 11.64 -22.97 1.94
C LEU A 100 11.83 -21.50 1.54
N PHE A 101 13.07 -21.00 1.60
CA PHE A 101 13.42 -19.64 1.17
C PHE A 101 13.09 -19.39 -0.30
N LEU A 102 13.48 -20.28 -1.21
CA LEU A 102 13.21 -20.12 -2.65
C LEU A 102 11.71 -20.12 -2.95
N TYR A 103 10.96 -21.02 -2.31
CA TYR A 103 9.51 -21.11 -2.46
C TYR A 103 8.80 -19.84 -1.98
N LEU A 104 9.14 -19.35 -0.79
CA LEU A 104 8.54 -18.14 -0.21
C LEU A 104 8.92 -16.89 -1.00
N THR A 105 10.16 -16.81 -1.49
CA THR A 105 10.59 -15.73 -2.39
C THR A 105 9.77 -15.71 -3.67
N PHE A 106 9.58 -16.87 -4.30
CA PHE A 106 8.78 -16.98 -5.51
C PHE A 106 7.32 -16.56 -5.28
N LEU A 107 6.69 -17.07 -4.20
CA LEU A 107 5.32 -16.70 -3.85
C LEU A 107 5.19 -15.20 -3.56
N TYR A 108 6.16 -14.61 -2.84
CA TYR A 108 6.13 -13.19 -2.54
C TYR A 108 6.27 -12.34 -3.79
N CYS A 109 7.20 -12.66 -4.70
CA CYS A 109 7.32 -11.98 -5.99
C CYS A 109 6.05 -12.14 -6.85
N PHE A 110 5.43 -13.31 -6.83
CA PHE A 110 4.17 -13.56 -7.54
C PHE A 110 3.01 -12.72 -6.98
N LEU A 111 2.90 -12.67 -5.65
CA LEU A 111 1.92 -11.83 -4.94
C LEU A 111 2.13 -10.33 -5.25
N ASN A 112 3.38 -9.87 -5.20
CA ASN A 112 3.75 -8.51 -5.55
C ASN A 112 3.38 -8.17 -7.00
N THR A 113 3.67 -9.07 -7.95
CA THR A 113 3.27 -8.90 -9.35
C THR A 113 1.75 -8.77 -9.50
N ALA A 114 1.00 -9.62 -8.81
CA ALA A 114 -0.47 -9.57 -8.80
C ALA A 114 -0.99 -8.23 -8.26
N TYR A 115 -0.37 -7.74 -7.19
CA TYR A 115 -0.70 -6.45 -6.58
C TYR A 115 -0.35 -5.26 -7.49
N THR A 116 0.83 -5.26 -8.12
CA THR A 116 1.27 -4.24 -9.08
C THR A 116 0.28 -4.10 -10.24
N LEU A 117 -0.26 -5.22 -10.75
CA LEU A 117 -1.29 -5.24 -11.81
C LEU A 117 -2.59 -4.53 -11.40
N ILE A 118 -2.88 -4.40 -10.11
CA ILE A 118 -4.00 -3.62 -9.59
C ILE A 118 -3.57 -2.18 -9.34
N ASN A 119 -2.50 -1.99 -8.56
CA ASN A 119 -2.13 -0.71 -7.99
C ASN A 119 -1.68 0.30 -9.06
N ILE A 120 -0.89 -0.13 -10.06
CA ILE A 120 -0.38 0.77 -11.10
C ILE A 120 -1.52 1.30 -11.99
N PRO A 121 -2.38 0.46 -12.58
CA PRO A 121 -3.51 0.98 -13.35
C PRO A 121 -4.48 1.77 -12.48
N TYR A 122 -4.74 1.35 -11.24
CA TYR A 122 -5.61 2.07 -10.32
C TYR A 122 -5.09 3.48 -9.98
N GLY A 123 -3.79 3.62 -9.71
CA GLY A 123 -3.15 4.89 -9.42
C GLY A 123 -3.16 5.87 -10.59
N ALA A 124 -3.20 5.35 -11.82
CA ALA A 124 -3.21 6.14 -13.04
C ALA A 124 -4.63 6.57 -13.50
N LEU A 125 -5.70 5.97 -12.96
CA LEU A 125 -7.10 6.30 -13.31
C LEU A 125 -7.58 7.71 -12.93
N PRO A 126 -7.20 8.34 -11.79
CA PRO A 126 -7.72 9.66 -11.39
C PRO A 126 -7.69 10.75 -12.48
N PRO A 127 -6.58 10.99 -13.22
CA PRO A 127 -6.54 11.98 -14.30
C PRO A 127 -7.46 11.66 -15.47
N GLU A 128 -7.82 10.39 -15.69
CA GLU A 128 -8.68 9.98 -16.81
C GLU A 128 -10.17 10.06 -16.46
N LEU A 129 -10.53 10.16 -15.18
CA LEU A 129 -11.92 10.14 -14.72
C LEU A 129 -12.58 11.51 -14.63
N THR A 130 -11.79 12.57 -14.52
CA THR A 130 -12.31 13.94 -14.48
C THR A 130 -11.27 14.91 -14.97
N ASP A 131 -11.68 15.79 -15.88
CA ASP A 131 -10.88 16.91 -16.38
C ASP A 131 -10.85 18.07 -15.36
N ASP A 132 -11.77 18.08 -14.39
CA ASP A 132 -11.84 19.13 -13.37
C ASP A 132 -10.83 18.88 -12.23
N TYR A 133 -9.92 19.85 -12.07
CA TYR A 133 -8.91 19.90 -11.03
C TYR A 133 -9.46 19.73 -9.61
N ASN A 134 -10.63 20.33 -9.33
CA ASN A 134 -11.28 20.29 -8.02
C ASN A 134 -11.91 18.93 -7.75
N GLU A 135 -12.58 18.36 -8.76
CA GLU A 135 -13.17 17.02 -8.66
C GLU A 135 -12.10 15.95 -8.46
N ARG A 136 -10.95 16.06 -9.14
CA ARG A 136 -9.81 15.15 -8.93
C ARG A 136 -9.31 15.17 -7.50
N THR A 137 -9.25 16.36 -6.89
CA THR A 137 -8.82 16.53 -5.49
C THR A 137 -9.83 15.89 -4.52
N VAL A 138 -11.13 16.03 -4.79
CA VAL A 138 -12.18 15.38 -4.01
C VAL A 138 -12.12 13.85 -4.15
N LEU A 139 -11.91 13.34 -5.37
CA LEU A 139 -11.72 11.91 -5.63
C LEU A 139 -10.54 11.34 -4.83
N THR A 140 -9.39 12.01 -4.86
CA THR A 140 -8.22 11.60 -4.05
C THR A 140 -8.50 11.69 -2.54
N GLY A 141 -9.31 12.65 -2.08
CA GLY A 141 -9.75 12.72 -0.69
C GLY A 141 -10.59 11.51 -0.26
N TYR A 142 -11.56 11.09 -1.09
CA TYR A 142 -12.30 9.85 -0.85
C TYR A 142 -11.35 8.64 -0.86
N ARG A 143 -10.42 8.60 -1.83
CA ARG A 143 -9.38 7.57 -1.93
C ARG A 143 -8.63 7.37 -0.61
N MET A 144 -8.06 8.47 -0.09
CA MET A 144 -7.32 8.45 1.17
C MET A 144 -8.18 8.12 2.39
N SER A 145 -9.46 8.48 2.39
CA SER A 145 -10.37 8.12 3.50
C SER A 145 -10.56 6.60 3.57
N PHE A 146 -10.79 5.97 2.42
CA PHE A 146 -10.90 4.51 2.32
C PHE A 146 -9.55 3.80 2.55
N ALA A 147 -8.43 4.43 2.19
CA ALA A 147 -7.09 3.96 2.53
C ALA A 147 -6.91 3.79 4.05
N VAL A 148 -7.28 4.81 4.83
CA VAL A 148 -7.18 4.78 6.30
C VAL A 148 -8.04 3.66 6.89
N VAL A 149 -9.27 3.49 6.38
CA VAL A 149 -10.15 2.38 6.79
C VAL A 149 -9.53 1.02 6.44
N GLY A 150 -8.94 0.89 5.26
CA GLY A 150 -8.23 -0.33 4.83
C GLY A 150 -7.03 -0.64 5.73
N THR A 151 -6.25 0.37 6.10
CA THR A 151 -5.15 0.25 7.07
C THR A 151 -5.66 -0.19 8.43
N PHE A 152 -6.78 0.35 8.90
CA PHE A 152 -7.35 -0.03 10.19
C PHE A 152 -7.75 -1.50 10.23
N ILE A 153 -8.43 -1.98 9.17
CA ILE A 153 -8.84 -3.37 9.05
C ILE A 153 -7.60 -4.27 8.88
N GLY A 154 -6.63 -3.89 8.04
CA GLY A 154 -5.42 -4.69 7.79
C GLY A 154 -4.50 -4.79 9.01
N ALA A 155 -4.40 -3.74 9.81
CA ALA A 155 -3.63 -3.78 11.05
C ALA A 155 -4.41 -4.45 12.20
N GLY A 156 -5.71 -4.17 12.35
CA GLY A 156 -6.49 -4.58 13.52
C GLY A 156 -7.22 -5.92 13.40
N ALA A 157 -7.63 -6.33 12.20
CA ALA A 157 -8.46 -7.53 12.02
C ALA A 157 -7.65 -8.83 11.92
N VAL A 158 -6.34 -8.76 11.62
CA VAL A 158 -5.49 -9.94 11.42
C VAL A 158 -5.44 -10.83 12.67
N MET A 159 -5.08 -10.28 13.82
CA MET A 159 -4.93 -11.05 15.06
C MET A 159 -6.26 -11.68 15.55
N PRO A 160 -7.40 -10.95 15.59
CA PRO A 160 -8.69 -11.55 15.93
C PRO A 160 -9.10 -12.69 15.01
N ILE A 161 -8.88 -12.57 13.70
CA ILE A 161 -9.22 -13.64 12.73
C ILE A 161 -8.41 -14.90 13.03
N ILE A 162 -7.11 -14.76 13.32
CA ILE A 162 -6.26 -15.91 13.66
C ILE A 162 -6.71 -16.54 14.98
N GLY A 163 -7.06 -15.72 15.98
CA GLY A 163 -7.51 -16.16 17.31
C GLY A 163 -8.86 -16.91 17.33
N LEU A 164 -9.66 -16.83 16.26
CA LEU A 164 -10.90 -17.62 16.13
C LEU A 164 -10.62 -19.11 15.86
N PHE A 165 -9.40 -19.48 15.46
CA PHE A 165 -9.03 -20.84 15.11
C PHE A 165 -8.08 -21.44 16.14
N ALA A 166 -8.32 -22.69 16.53
CA ALA A 166 -7.47 -23.42 17.48
C ALA A 166 -6.07 -23.72 16.91
N ASN A 167 -5.95 -23.87 15.58
CA ASN A 167 -4.68 -24.11 14.91
C ASN A 167 -4.15 -22.82 14.28
N THR A 168 -3.05 -22.29 14.80
CA THR A 168 -2.42 -21.04 14.32
C THR A 168 -2.15 -21.07 12.82
N THR A 169 -1.65 -22.19 12.28
CA THR A 169 -1.37 -22.36 10.84
C THR A 169 -2.61 -22.23 9.98
N THR A 170 -3.74 -22.79 10.41
CA THR A 170 -5.02 -22.63 9.70
C THR A 170 -5.56 -21.21 9.83
N GLY A 171 -5.35 -20.56 10.98
CA GLY A 171 -5.73 -19.15 11.19
C GLY A 171 -5.04 -18.21 10.20
N TRP A 172 -3.74 -18.41 9.97
CA TRP A 172 -2.98 -17.64 8.96
C TRP A 172 -3.49 -17.88 7.53
N ALA A 173 -3.73 -19.14 7.15
CA ALA A 173 -4.23 -19.45 5.81
C ALA A 173 -5.63 -18.88 5.54
N VAL A 174 -6.52 -18.93 6.54
CA VAL A 174 -7.86 -18.33 6.46
C VAL A 174 -7.76 -16.82 6.41
N MET A 175 -6.90 -16.20 7.23
CA MET A 175 -6.66 -14.75 7.20
C MET A 175 -6.17 -14.30 5.82
N GLY A 176 -5.16 -14.97 5.25
CA GLY A 176 -4.64 -14.64 3.92
C GLY A 176 -5.71 -14.74 2.83
N SER A 177 -6.53 -15.78 2.87
CA SER A 177 -7.65 -15.97 1.93
C SER A 177 -8.74 -14.91 2.10
N PHE A 178 -9.07 -14.56 3.35
CA PHE A 178 -10.05 -13.52 3.67
C PHE A 178 -9.58 -12.14 3.21
N MET A 179 -8.33 -11.78 3.48
CA MET A 179 -7.74 -10.53 3.00
C MET A 179 -7.68 -10.48 1.47
N GLY A 180 -7.28 -11.58 0.82
CA GLY A 180 -7.33 -11.72 -0.63
C GLY A 180 -8.74 -11.52 -1.19
N ALA A 181 -9.76 -12.07 -0.53
CA ALA A 181 -11.16 -11.90 -0.92
C ALA A 181 -11.64 -10.46 -0.74
N MET A 182 -11.24 -9.78 0.33
CA MET A 182 -11.54 -8.37 0.53
C MET A 182 -10.92 -7.48 -0.56
N ILE A 183 -9.66 -7.73 -0.93
CA ILE A 183 -8.97 -7.01 -2.02
C ILE A 183 -9.66 -7.27 -3.37
N LEU A 184 -10.08 -8.52 -3.63
CA LEU A 184 -10.83 -8.87 -4.82
C LEU A 184 -12.16 -8.11 -4.86
N LEU A 185 -12.95 -8.16 -3.80
CA LEU A 185 -14.26 -7.49 -3.73
C LEU A 185 -14.13 -5.97 -3.87
N SER A 186 -13.11 -5.38 -3.25
CA SER A 186 -12.88 -3.94 -3.33
C SER A 186 -12.45 -3.50 -4.74
N THR A 187 -11.58 -4.28 -5.37
CA THR A 187 -11.11 -4.03 -6.74
C THR A 187 -12.24 -4.27 -7.75
N PHE A 188 -13.04 -5.32 -7.55
CA PHE A 188 -14.19 -5.61 -8.41
C PHE A 188 -15.27 -4.53 -8.30
N GLY A 189 -15.57 -4.06 -7.07
CA GLY A 189 -16.47 -2.93 -6.84
C GLY A 189 -16.00 -1.65 -7.54
N THR A 190 -14.68 -1.45 -7.60
CA THR A 190 -14.03 -0.35 -8.33
C THR A 190 -14.20 -0.48 -9.84
N ILE A 191 -13.92 -1.66 -10.40
CA ILE A 191 -14.07 -1.98 -11.83
C ILE A 191 -15.53 -1.78 -12.30
N CYS A 192 -16.50 -2.26 -11.51
CA CYS A 192 -17.92 -2.10 -11.82
C CYS A 192 -18.37 -0.64 -11.71
N SER A 193 -17.83 0.12 -10.76
CA SER A 193 -18.25 1.50 -10.49
C SER A 193 -17.66 2.55 -11.43
N ILE A 194 -16.53 2.24 -12.08
CA ILE A 194 -15.79 3.17 -12.93
C ILE A 194 -15.99 2.78 -14.38
N ARG A 195 -16.64 3.61 -15.20
CA ARG A 195 -16.61 3.50 -16.67
C ARG A 195 -15.39 4.25 -17.20
N GLU A 196 -14.45 3.50 -17.79
CA GLU A 196 -13.31 4.11 -18.47
C GLU A 196 -13.78 4.81 -19.77
N PRO A 197 -13.34 6.06 -20.01
CA PRO A 197 -13.55 6.71 -21.29
C PRO A 197 -12.72 6.02 -22.38
N ILE A 198 -13.30 5.86 -23.57
CA ILE A 198 -12.63 5.25 -24.72
C ILE A 198 -11.55 6.20 -25.22
N HIS A 199 -10.28 5.88 -24.96
CA HIS A 199 -9.15 6.61 -25.52
C HIS A 199 -8.82 6.08 -26.92
N ASN A 200 -9.02 6.91 -27.93
CA ASN A 200 -8.71 6.60 -29.33
C ASN A 200 -7.31 7.08 -29.77
N GLU A 201 -6.53 7.72 -28.89
CA GLU A 201 -5.24 8.29 -29.25
C GLU A 201 -4.16 7.22 -29.43
N VAL A 202 -3.41 7.33 -30.52
CA VAL A 202 -2.27 6.48 -30.87
C VAL A 202 -1.06 6.98 -30.09
N GLN A 203 -0.64 6.24 -29.07
CA GLN A 203 0.66 6.53 -28.44
C GLN A 203 1.78 6.17 -29.43
N PRO A 204 2.81 7.02 -29.56
CA PRO A 204 3.95 6.73 -30.43
C PRO A 204 4.66 5.44 -30.01
N GLU A 205 5.13 4.66 -30.97
CA GLU A 205 5.96 3.46 -30.75
C GLU A 205 7.37 3.84 -30.24
N GLU A 206 7.47 4.41 -29.05
CA GLU A 206 8.78 4.60 -28.42
C GLU A 206 9.18 3.38 -27.59
N GLY A 207 10.46 3.03 -27.59
CA GLY A 207 10.96 1.93 -26.77
C GLY A 207 10.85 2.23 -25.27
N PHE A 208 10.50 1.23 -24.45
CA PHE A 208 10.37 1.34 -22.99
C PHE A 208 11.53 2.10 -22.33
N PHE A 209 12.77 1.74 -22.67
CA PHE A 209 13.96 2.37 -22.12
C PHE A 209 14.09 3.85 -22.50
N LYS A 210 13.68 4.23 -23.71
CA LYS A 210 13.74 5.62 -24.17
C LYS A 210 12.76 6.49 -23.38
N THR A 211 11.50 6.06 -23.30
CA THR A 211 10.45 6.76 -22.54
C THR A 211 10.79 6.82 -21.04
N PHE A 212 11.37 5.76 -20.47
CA PHE A 212 11.78 5.74 -19.06
C PHE A 212 12.91 6.74 -18.76
N ILE A 213 13.95 6.78 -19.61
CA ILE A 213 15.07 7.74 -19.47
C ILE A 213 14.58 9.18 -19.69
N GLU A 214 13.70 9.41 -20.65
CA GLU A 214 13.10 10.73 -20.89
C GLU A 214 12.27 11.20 -19.69
N THR A 215 11.47 10.31 -19.09
CA THR A 215 10.69 10.61 -17.88
C THR A 215 11.60 10.96 -16.70
N LEU A 216 12.69 10.21 -16.51
CA LEU A 216 13.69 10.50 -15.47
C LEU A 216 14.50 11.77 -15.76
N SER A 217 14.56 12.22 -17.00
CA SER A 217 15.24 13.46 -17.40
C SER A 217 14.36 14.70 -17.25
N ASP A 218 13.04 14.52 -17.06
CA ASP A 218 12.11 15.61 -16.83
C ASP A 218 12.31 16.21 -15.43
N LYS A 219 12.73 17.48 -15.40
CA LYS A 219 12.95 18.24 -14.16
C LYS A 219 11.68 18.36 -13.33
N VAL A 220 10.52 18.50 -13.96
CA VAL A 220 9.22 18.61 -13.26
C VAL A 220 8.93 17.31 -12.54
N PHE A 221 9.15 16.16 -13.19
CA PHE A 221 9.01 14.84 -12.58
C PHE A 221 9.97 14.66 -11.40
N LEU A 222 11.27 14.96 -11.58
CA LEU A 222 12.26 14.84 -10.50
C LEU A 222 11.95 15.75 -9.30
N THR A 223 11.47 16.97 -9.53
CA THR A 223 11.06 17.88 -8.44
C THR A 223 9.83 17.42 -7.66
N ALA A 224 9.02 16.50 -8.21
CA ALA A 224 7.91 15.87 -7.48
C ALA A 224 8.33 14.54 -6.84
N LEU A 225 9.16 13.76 -7.53
CA LEU A 225 9.64 12.45 -7.08
C LEU A 225 10.50 12.56 -5.82
N LEU A 226 11.51 13.44 -5.82
CA LEU A 226 12.47 13.55 -4.71
C LEU A 226 11.79 13.88 -3.37
N PRO A 227 10.96 14.95 -3.26
CA PRO A 227 10.27 15.24 -2.01
C PRO A 227 9.34 14.11 -1.56
N TRP A 228 8.65 13.45 -2.49
CA TRP A 228 7.78 12.32 -2.18
C TRP A 228 8.55 11.10 -1.63
N SER A 229 9.71 10.79 -2.23
CA SER A 229 10.59 9.72 -1.75
C SER A 229 11.13 10.01 -0.36
N PHE A 230 11.60 11.23 -0.10
CA PHE A 230 12.07 11.62 1.24
C PHE A 230 10.94 11.61 2.28
N PHE A 231 9.76 12.08 1.91
CA PHE A 231 8.57 12.03 2.76
C PHE A 231 8.23 10.59 3.13
N THR A 232 8.17 9.69 2.15
CA THR A 232 7.84 8.27 2.37
C THR A 232 8.90 7.56 3.21
N MET A 233 10.18 7.90 3.03
CA MET A 233 11.26 7.40 3.87
C MET A 233 11.08 7.86 5.32
N GLY A 234 10.81 9.15 5.55
CA GLY A 234 10.55 9.70 6.88
C GLY A 234 9.33 9.06 7.55
N THR A 235 8.21 8.90 6.83
CA THR A 235 7.02 8.23 7.38
C THR A 235 7.30 6.77 7.74
N SER A 236 8.08 6.05 6.93
CA SER A 236 8.40 4.64 7.19
C SER A 236 9.28 4.48 8.43
N MET A 237 10.25 5.38 8.62
CA MET A 237 11.08 5.42 9.84
C MET A 237 10.25 5.68 11.09
N VAL A 238 9.34 6.66 11.03
CA VAL A 238 8.44 6.98 12.15
C VAL A 238 7.50 5.81 12.45
N GLN A 239 6.95 5.16 11.41
CA GLN A 239 6.08 3.99 11.56
C GLN A 239 6.80 2.83 12.26
N GLY A 240 8.06 2.55 11.89
CA GLY A 240 8.89 1.54 12.57
C GLY A 240 9.25 1.93 14.01
N ALA A 241 9.66 3.18 14.23
CA ALA A 241 10.09 3.66 15.56
C ALA A 241 8.94 3.70 16.58
N LEU A 242 7.73 4.07 16.16
CA LEU A 242 6.55 4.13 17.02
C LEU A 242 6.24 2.77 17.67
N VAL A 243 6.40 1.66 16.95
CA VAL A 243 6.18 0.31 17.48
C VAL A 243 7.13 0.03 18.66
N TYR A 244 8.42 0.31 18.48
CA TYR A 244 9.42 0.10 19.52
C TYR A 244 9.27 1.06 20.70
N TYR A 245 8.82 2.30 20.45
CA TYR A 245 8.53 3.27 21.51
C TYR A 245 7.45 2.73 22.46
N TYR A 246 6.34 2.22 21.94
CA TYR A 246 5.29 1.67 22.81
C TYR A 246 5.66 0.32 23.44
N ALA A 247 6.38 -0.55 22.73
CA ALA A 247 6.78 -1.85 23.25
C ALA A 247 7.84 -1.75 24.36
N ASN A 248 8.89 -0.95 24.16
CA ASN A 248 10.05 -0.92 25.06
C ASN A 248 9.97 0.16 26.14
N ILE A 249 9.40 1.33 25.84
CA ILE A 249 9.40 2.48 26.76
C ILE A 249 8.12 2.49 27.61
N PHE A 250 6.95 2.23 27.02
CA PHE A 250 5.68 2.22 27.76
C PHE A 250 5.34 0.87 28.41
N GLN A 251 6.06 -0.21 28.08
CA GLN A 251 5.84 -1.59 28.55
C GLN A 251 4.35 -2.02 28.56
N ASN A 252 3.56 -1.50 27.63
CA ASN A 252 2.13 -1.72 27.59
C ASN A 252 1.66 -1.76 26.13
N GLU A 253 1.55 -2.98 25.61
CA GLU A 253 1.16 -3.27 24.23
C GLU A 253 -0.26 -2.76 23.90
N GLY A 254 -1.14 -2.61 24.90
CA GLY A 254 -2.50 -2.10 24.72
C GLY A 254 -2.56 -0.62 24.33
N LEU A 255 -1.59 0.20 24.78
CA LEU A 255 -1.53 1.63 24.44
C LEU A 255 -1.18 1.87 22.96
N PHE A 256 -0.42 0.97 22.34
CA PHE A 256 -0.08 1.07 20.92
C PHE A 256 -1.35 1.03 20.03
N GLN A 257 -2.26 0.10 20.32
CA GLN A 257 -3.54 0.00 19.58
C GLN A 257 -4.40 1.26 19.78
N VAL A 258 -4.47 1.80 20.99
CA VAL A 258 -5.20 3.04 21.28
C VAL A 258 -4.58 4.24 20.55
N ALA A 259 -3.25 4.35 20.54
CA ALA A 259 -2.54 5.40 19.81
C ALA A 259 -2.75 5.31 18.29
N LEU A 260 -2.74 4.09 17.73
CA LEU A 260 -3.06 3.86 16.32
C LEU A 260 -4.50 4.24 16.00
N ILE A 261 -5.47 3.86 16.84
CA ILE A 261 -6.88 4.26 16.67
C ILE A 261 -6.98 5.79 16.67
N PHE A 262 -6.31 6.47 17.61
CA PHE A 262 -6.34 7.92 17.71
C PHE A 262 -5.70 8.60 16.49
N LEU A 263 -4.54 8.11 16.03
CA LEU A 263 -3.82 8.62 14.87
C LEU A 263 -4.64 8.46 13.58
N LEU A 264 -5.24 7.29 13.35
CA LEU A 264 -6.05 7.00 12.17
C LEU A 264 -7.41 7.73 12.22
N SER A 265 -8.01 7.88 13.40
CA SER A 265 -9.25 8.66 13.55
C SER A 265 -9.02 10.14 13.29
N THR A 266 -7.90 10.67 13.79
CA THR A 266 -7.51 12.06 13.54
C THR A 266 -7.22 12.28 12.05
N SER A 267 -6.50 11.37 11.39
CA SER A 267 -6.23 11.51 9.96
C SER A 267 -7.53 11.53 9.13
N LEU A 268 -8.51 10.66 9.44
CA LEU A 268 -9.83 10.65 8.80
C LEU A 268 -10.58 11.98 8.92
N ILE A 269 -10.56 12.62 10.09
CA ILE A 269 -11.22 13.91 10.32
C ILE A 269 -10.51 15.04 9.56
N PHE A 270 -9.19 14.98 9.45
CA PHE A 270 -8.39 16.02 8.80
C PHE A 270 -8.36 15.93 7.27
N ILE A 271 -8.67 14.77 6.66
CA ILE A 271 -8.76 14.63 5.19
C ILE A 271 -9.74 15.65 4.56
N PRO A 272 -11.03 15.74 4.96
CA PRO A 272 -11.96 16.69 4.34
C PRO A 272 -11.57 18.16 4.59
N ILE A 273 -10.93 18.45 5.73
CA ILE A 273 -10.40 19.78 6.05
C ILE A 273 -9.29 20.15 5.05
N TRP A 274 -8.34 19.24 4.84
CA TRP A 274 -7.25 19.44 3.88
C TRP A 274 -7.72 19.51 2.44
N VAL A 275 -8.76 18.77 2.05
CA VAL A 275 -9.36 18.89 0.71
C VAL A 275 -9.94 20.30 0.51
N LYS A 276 -10.67 20.85 1.49
CA LYS A 276 -11.19 22.23 1.43
C LYS A 276 -10.08 23.28 1.38
N ILE A 277 -9.02 23.07 2.15
CA ILE A 277 -7.84 23.95 2.14
C ILE A 277 -7.14 23.88 0.77
N SER A 278 -6.98 22.69 0.19
CA SER A 278 -6.36 22.49 -1.13
C SER A 278 -7.11 23.18 -2.26
N GLN A 279 -8.43 23.35 -2.14
CA GLN A 279 -9.21 24.11 -3.12
C GLN A 279 -8.97 25.63 -3.02
N LYS A 280 -8.56 26.14 -1.85
CA LYS A 280 -8.36 27.58 -1.62
C LYS A 280 -6.93 28.06 -1.86
N ILE A 281 -5.93 27.33 -1.37
CA ILE A 281 -4.51 27.74 -1.43
C ILE A 281 -3.69 26.96 -2.49
N GLY A 282 -4.31 25.99 -3.16
CA GLY A 282 -3.67 25.18 -4.20
C GLY A 282 -2.75 24.07 -3.65
N LYS A 283 -2.48 23.05 -4.48
CA LYS A 283 -1.75 21.83 -4.07
C LYS A 283 -0.31 22.08 -3.64
N LYS A 284 0.41 23.00 -4.31
CA LYS A 284 1.82 23.29 -4.01
C LYS A 284 1.99 23.80 -2.59
N TRP A 285 1.17 24.77 -2.18
CA TRP A 285 1.22 25.32 -0.83
C TRP A 285 0.71 24.33 0.22
N CYS A 286 -0.34 23.55 -0.08
CA CYS A 286 -0.77 22.50 0.82
C CYS A 286 0.32 21.45 1.07
N TYR A 287 1.04 21.07 0.02
CA TYR A 287 2.13 20.12 0.12
C TYR A 287 3.28 20.67 0.98
N ILE A 288 3.68 21.93 0.77
CA ILE A 288 4.74 22.58 1.58
C ILE A 288 4.32 22.70 3.04
N ILE A 289 3.09 23.16 3.32
CA ILE A 289 2.59 23.29 4.70
C ILE A 289 2.49 21.92 5.37
N GLY A 290 1.98 20.91 4.68
CA GLY A 290 1.87 19.54 5.18
C GLY A 290 3.23 18.94 5.55
N MET A 291 4.22 19.06 4.67
CA MET A 291 5.60 18.62 4.96
C MET A 291 6.23 19.41 6.12
N GLY A 292 5.95 20.72 6.21
CA GLY A 292 6.40 21.55 7.32
C GLY A 292 5.83 21.10 8.66
N ILE A 293 4.52 20.86 8.75
CA ILE A 293 3.85 20.36 9.95
C ILE A 293 4.42 19.00 10.36
N MET A 294 4.61 18.08 9.41
CA MET A 294 5.18 16.77 9.72
C MET A 294 6.62 16.89 10.23
N SER A 295 7.44 17.73 9.60
CA SER A 295 8.84 17.92 10.02
C SER A 295 8.94 18.47 11.44
N VAL A 296 8.12 19.48 11.77
CA VAL A 296 8.04 20.03 13.12
C VAL A 296 7.50 18.98 14.10
N GLY A 297 6.46 18.23 13.72
CA GLY A 297 5.89 17.17 14.56
C GLY A 297 6.91 16.07 14.91
N VAL A 298 7.70 15.63 13.92
CA VAL A 298 8.77 14.63 14.13
C VAL A 298 9.90 15.20 14.99
N MET A 299 10.31 16.45 14.78
CA MET A 299 11.32 17.10 15.64
C MET A 299 10.83 17.20 17.09
N VAL A 300 9.60 17.68 17.29
CA VAL A 300 8.98 17.78 18.62
C VAL A 300 8.90 16.40 19.28
N PHE A 301 8.51 15.37 18.54
CA PHE A 301 8.49 13.99 19.04
C PHE A 301 9.90 13.49 19.42
N SER A 302 10.92 13.81 18.63
CA SER A 302 12.31 13.45 18.94
C SER A 302 12.84 14.09 20.22
N PHE A 303 12.51 15.37 20.46
CA PHE A 303 12.98 16.08 21.67
C PHE A 303 12.14 15.77 22.91
N LEU A 304 10.83 15.60 22.76
CA LEU A 304 9.94 15.27 23.88
C LEU A 304 9.92 13.78 24.20
N GLY A 305 10.32 12.91 23.28
CA GLY A 305 10.39 11.46 23.49
C GLY A 305 11.28 11.07 24.67
N GLU A 306 12.38 11.80 24.89
CA GLU A 306 13.28 11.62 26.04
C GLU A 306 12.67 12.14 27.36
N ILE A 307 11.76 13.12 27.30
CA ILE A 307 11.16 13.77 28.48
C ILE A 307 9.86 13.07 28.91
N ILE A 308 9.13 12.45 27.97
CA ILE A 308 7.81 11.83 28.17
C ILE A 308 7.89 10.30 28.33
N GLY A 309 9.04 9.68 28.08
CA GLY A 309 9.27 8.29 28.50
C GLY A 309 9.07 8.18 30.01
N PRO A 310 8.39 7.13 30.53
CA PRO A 310 8.25 6.97 31.96
C PRO A 310 9.66 6.92 32.53
N THR A 311 9.95 7.87 33.41
CA THR A 311 11.11 7.79 34.29
C THR A 311 10.94 6.52 35.12
N ALA A 312 11.58 5.43 34.67
CA ALA A 312 11.91 4.28 35.48
C ALA A 312 13.35 4.44 35.94
#